data_AF-A0A820X8Z7-F1
#
_entry.id   AF-A0A820X8Z7-F1
#
_cell.length_a   1.000
_cell.length_b   1.000
_cell.length_c   1.000
_cell.angle_alpha   90.00
_cell.angle_beta   90.00
_cell.angle_gamma   90.00
#
_symmetry.space_group_name_H-M   'P 1'
#
loop_
_entity.id
_entity.type
_entity.pdbx_description
1 polymer ?
#
loop_
_entity_poly.entity_id
_entity_poly.type
_entity_poly.pdbx_seq_one_letter_code
_entity_poly.pdbx_strand_id
1 'polypeptide(L)'
;MDIRIDNQSFEKMKLYLIEQFKEKHQTIKFNHKIYRFLIKKLRRQLYRQQIAKERDEKLHLEEIQRQNDPLYQAWIIHKENIRIQKEIEEEEENKKARKLREQREQMEIQRKEQLRKEMEEKQKELSLLTITVSTHNPFAPIQVTVAPSIERPVCSFYLKTGVCRYNERCHRTHNKPDITNTLLAVNMYSNFEMQYGLDDEYDFDIGLEFEDSERYENFKDFYYDVLPEFERFGRIIMFKVCSNSEIHLRGNVYVQYETDYQAMQAYKALNTRYYAGRMVQCQFVNIPSWSAAICGKHKNC
;
A
#
# COMPACT_ATOMS: atom_id res chain seq x y z
N MET A 1 39.20 -23.53 -12.17
CA MET A 1 39.76 -23.89 -13.49
C MET A 1 40.33 -22.62 -14.09
N ASP A 2 41.66 -22.46 -14.06
CA ASP A 2 42.32 -21.32 -14.70
C ASP A 2 42.19 -21.48 -16.22
N ILE A 3 41.33 -20.67 -16.83
CA ILE A 3 41.21 -20.58 -18.28
C ILE A 3 42.46 -19.83 -18.78
N ARG A 4 43.55 -20.56 -19.02
CA ARG A 4 44.68 -20.04 -19.81
C ARG A 4 44.19 -19.87 -21.25
N ILE A 5 43.74 -18.66 -21.58
CA ILE A 5 43.45 -18.25 -22.95
C ILE A 5 44.77 -18.39 -23.73
N ASP A 6 44.78 -19.25 -24.75
CA ASP A 6 45.98 -19.44 -25.57
C ASP A 6 46.40 -18.11 -26.25
N ASN A 7 47.69 -17.97 -26.53
CA ASN A 7 48.25 -16.72 -27.09
C ASN A 7 47.63 -16.33 -28.45
N GLN A 8 47.11 -17.30 -29.21
CA GLN A 8 46.46 -17.10 -30.50
C GLN A 8 45.04 -16.52 -30.33
N SER A 9 44.29 -17.01 -29.34
CA SER A 9 42.97 -16.52 -28.93
C SER A 9 43.05 -15.11 -28.33
N PHE A 10 44.12 -14.81 -27.59
CA PHE A 10 44.38 -13.48 -27.07
C PHE A 10 44.67 -12.44 -28.17
N GLU A 11 45.50 -12.79 -29.17
CA GLU A 11 45.78 -11.87 -30.28
C GLU A 11 44.58 -11.67 -31.21
N LYS A 12 43.76 -12.70 -31.44
CA LYS A 12 42.48 -12.55 -32.17
C LYS A 12 41.52 -11.59 -31.47
N MET A 13 41.37 -11.74 -30.15
CA MET A 13 40.51 -10.85 -29.35
C MET A 13 41.03 -9.40 -29.34
N LYS A 14 42.35 -9.23 -29.29
CA LYS A 14 43.01 -7.92 -29.37
C LYS A 14 42.77 -7.26 -30.72
N LEU A 15 42.89 -7.98 -31.83
CA LEU A 15 42.60 -7.46 -33.18
C LEU A 15 41.13 -7.06 -33.33
N TYR A 16 40.19 -7.90 -32.87
CA TYR A 16 38.76 -7.59 -32.87
C TYR A 16 38.41 -6.33 -32.07
N LEU A 17 38.98 -6.19 -30.87
CA LEU A 17 38.83 -4.98 -30.04
C LEU A 17 39.38 -3.72 -30.72
N ILE A 18 40.48 -3.86 -31.46
CA ILE A 18 41.09 -2.76 -32.22
C ILE A 18 40.20 -2.35 -33.39
N GLU A 19 39.61 -3.31 -34.10
CA GLU A 19 38.67 -3.05 -35.20
C GLU A 19 37.39 -2.38 -34.71
N GLN A 20 36.74 -2.92 -33.68
CA GLN A 20 35.54 -2.33 -33.07
C GLN A 20 35.78 -0.91 -32.54
N PHE A 21 36.97 -0.66 -31.98
CA PHE A 21 37.37 0.67 -31.53
C PHE A 21 37.61 1.64 -32.70
N LYS A 22 38.25 1.17 -33.79
CA LYS A 22 38.48 1.97 -35.00
C LYS A 22 37.17 2.29 -35.73
N GLU A 23 36.22 1.36 -35.77
CA GLU A 23 34.89 1.57 -36.34
C GLU A 23 34.10 2.66 -35.60
N LYS A 24 34.14 2.65 -34.26
CA LYS A 24 33.46 3.67 -33.44
C LYS A 24 34.15 5.04 -33.43
N HIS A 25 35.42 5.12 -33.79
CA HIS A 25 36.22 6.34 -33.65
C HIS A 25 37.09 6.64 -34.88
N GLN A 26 36.50 6.57 -36.07
CA GLN A 26 37.19 6.66 -37.37
C GLN A 26 38.06 7.92 -37.59
N THR A 27 37.90 9.00 -36.81
CA THR A 27 38.53 10.31 -37.08
C THR A 27 39.36 10.91 -35.94
N ILE A 28 39.56 10.22 -34.80
CA ILE A 28 40.20 10.84 -33.62
C ILE A 28 41.53 10.16 -33.26
N LYS A 29 42.64 10.92 -33.34
CA LYS A 29 43.96 10.48 -32.85
C LYS A 29 44.02 10.61 -31.33
N PHE A 30 43.81 9.50 -30.62
CA PHE A 30 43.90 9.49 -29.15
C PHE A 30 45.35 9.39 -28.67
N ASN A 31 45.63 10.08 -27.56
CA ASN A 31 46.85 9.86 -26.77
C ASN A 31 46.91 8.38 -26.34
N HIS A 32 48.09 7.74 -26.44
CA HIS A 32 48.32 6.33 -26.12
C HIS A 32 47.80 5.91 -24.73
N LYS A 33 47.80 6.83 -23.75
CA LYS A 33 47.20 6.59 -22.42
C LYS A 33 45.67 6.44 -22.47
N ILE A 34 45.00 7.29 -23.25
CA ILE A 34 43.54 7.27 -23.45
C ILE A 34 43.14 6.03 -24.26
N TYR A 35 43.90 5.71 -25.30
CA TYR A 35 43.71 4.50 -26.11
C TYR A 35 43.77 3.22 -25.25
N ARG A 36 44.81 3.07 -24.41
CA ARG A 36 44.92 1.92 -23.51
C ARG A 36 43.77 1.84 -22.50
N PHE A 37 43.28 2.98 -22.02
CA PHE A 37 42.12 3.02 -21.13
C PHE A 37 40.85 2.55 -21.83
N LEU A 38 40.58 3.05 -23.04
CA LEU A 38 39.38 2.72 -23.80
C LEU A 38 39.35 1.24 -24.21
N ILE A 39 40.48 0.67 -24.63
CA ILE A 39 40.59 -0.77 -24.92
C ILE A 39 40.34 -1.61 -23.66
N LYS A 40 40.87 -1.22 -22.49
CA LYS A 40 40.56 -1.90 -21.21
C LYS A 40 39.08 -1.80 -20.85
N LYS A 41 38.45 -0.64 -21.07
CA LYS A 41 37.02 -0.42 -20.82
C LYS A 41 36.16 -1.30 -21.73
N LEU A 42 36.45 -1.32 -23.02
CA LEU A 42 35.74 -2.15 -24.01
C LEU A 42 35.90 -3.64 -23.71
N ARG A 43 37.11 -4.09 -23.35
CA ARG A 43 37.36 -5.48 -22.94
C ARG A 43 36.52 -5.89 -21.72
N ARG A 44 36.44 -5.03 -20.69
CA ARG A 44 35.59 -5.28 -19.51
C ARG A 44 34.10 -5.29 -19.87
N GLN A 45 33.69 -4.43 -20.80
CA GLN A 45 32.32 -4.37 -21.27
C GLN A 45 31.92 -5.66 -22.00
N LEU A 46 32.73 -6.10 -22.98
CA LEU A 46 32.45 -7.33 -23.73
C LEU A 46 32.47 -8.57 -22.82
N TYR A 47 33.42 -8.64 -21.89
CA TYR A 47 33.47 -9.74 -20.92
C TYR A 47 32.21 -9.80 -20.05
N ARG A 48 31.72 -8.64 -19.57
CA ARG A 48 30.46 -8.58 -18.82
C ARG A 48 29.24 -8.95 -19.66
N GLN A 49 29.19 -8.49 -20.92
CA GLN A 49 28.12 -8.85 -21.84
C GLN A 49 28.09 -10.35 -22.12
N GLN A 50 29.25 -10.97 -22.29
CA GLN A 50 29.34 -12.41 -22.50
C GLN A 50 28.88 -13.19 -21.27
N ILE A 51 29.33 -12.82 -20.07
CA ILE A 51 28.87 -13.46 -18.83
C ILE A 51 27.36 -13.27 -18.65
N ALA A 52 26.83 -12.08 -18.92
CA ALA A 52 25.40 -11.83 -18.84
C ALA A 52 24.63 -12.73 -19.80
N LYS A 53 25.08 -12.84 -21.06
CA LYS A 53 24.47 -13.70 -22.06
C LYS A 53 24.50 -15.19 -21.65
N GLU A 54 25.65 -15.68 -21.17
CA GLU A 54 25.79 -17.06 -20.70
C GLU A 54 24.88 -17.35 -19.49
N ARG A 55 24.74 -16.37 -18.57
CA ARG A 55 23.81 -16.46 -17.44
C ARG A 55 22.36 -16.51 -17.92
N ASP A 56 21.97 -15.63 -18.84
CA ASP A 56 20.60 -15.54 -19.34
C ASP A 56 20.21 -16.79 -20.13
N GLU A 57 21.12 -17.32 -20.97
CA GLU A 57 20.95 -18.59 -21.68
C GLU A 57 20.76 -19.75 -20.69
N LYS A 58 21.54 -19.79 -19.61
CA LYS A 58 21.41 -20.81 -18.57
C LYS A 58 20.08 -20.73 -17.85
N LEU A 59 19.65 -19.53 -17.45
CA LEU A 59 18.35 -19.31 -16.80
C LEU A 59 17.20 -19.72 -17.71
N HIS A 60 17.29 -19.40 -19.00
CA HIS A 60 16.28 -19.79 -19.99
C HIS A 60 16.19 -21.31 -20.15
N LEU A 61 17.33 -22.02 -20.18
CA LEU A 61 17.38 -23.47 -20.20
C LEU A 61 16.77 -24.10 -18.93
N GLU A 62 17.09 -23.56 -17.75
CA GLU A 62 16.52 -24.00 -16.47
C GLU A 62 14.99 -23.78 -16.44
N GLU A 63 14.50 -22.67 -17.00
CA GLU A 63 13.06 -22.40 -17.10
C GLU A 63 12.36 -23.38 -18.04
N ILE A 64 12.93 -23.66 -19.22
CA ILE A 64 12.40 -24.69 -20.14
C ILE A 64 12.36 -26.05 -19.45
N GLN A 65 13.41 -26.42 -18.72
CA GLN A 65 13.46 -27.68 -17.98
C GLN A 65 12.38 -27.74 -16.89
N ARG A 66 12.20 -26.66 -16.14
CA ARG A 66 11.16 -26.55 -15.11
C ARG A 66 9.77 -26.67 -15.74
N GLN A 67 9.51 -25.98 -16.86
CA GLN A 67 8.22 -26.07 -17.55
C GLN A 67 7.96 -27.45 -18.12
N ASN A 68 8.98 -28.18 -18.57
CA ASN A 68 8.83 -29.54 -19.06
C ASN A 68 8.82 -30.59 -17.94
N ASP A 69 9.07 -30.21 -16.68
CA ASP A 69 9.04 -31.12 -15.54
C ASP A 69 7.60 -31.58 -15.26
N PRO A 70 7.31 -32.90 -15.34
CA PRO A 70 5.99 -33.44 -15.07
C PRO A 70 5.46 -33.11 -13.67
N LEU A 71 6.33 -33.00 -12.66
CA LEU A 71 5.93 -32.64 -11.30
C LEU A 71 5.50 -31.18 -11.22
N TYR A 72 6.20 -30.29 -11.93
CA TYR A 72 5.85 -28.88 -11.98
C TYR A 72 4.53 -28.65 -12.72
N GLN A 73 4.33 -29.34 -13.85
CA GLN A 73 3.06 -29.33 -14.59
C GLN A 73 1.90 -29.84 -13.73
N ALA A 74 2.09 -30.96 -13.03
CA ALA A 74 1.09 -31.49 -12.09
C ALA A 74 0.79 -30.51 -10.95
N TRP A 75 1.80 -29.82 -10.43
CA TRP A 75 1.62 -28.79 -9.40
C TRP A 75 0.79 -27.59 -9.90
N ILE A 76 1.05 -27.10 -11.12
CA ILE A 76 0.26 -26.03 -11.73
C ILE A 76 -1.21 -26.45 -11.85
N ILE A 77 -1.47 -27.64 -12.38
CA ILE A 77 -2.82 -28.17 -12.54
C ILE A 77 -3.51 -28.32 -11.18
N HIS A 78 -2.81 -28.84 -10.17
CA HIS A 78 -3.34 -29.00 -8.82
C HIS A 78 -3.71 -27.65 -8.19
N LYS A 79 -2.83 -26.65 -8.34
CA LYS A 79 -3.06 -25.27 -7.87
C LYS A 79 -4.28 -24.65 -8.53
N GLU A 80 -4.43 -24.85 -9.84
CA GLU A 80 -5.58 -24.35 -10.59
C GLU A 80 -6.89 -25.04 -10.18
N ASN A 81 -6.86 -26.37 -9.98
CA ASN A 81 -8.02 -27.11 -9.49
C ASN A 81 -8.48 -26.63 -8.11
N ILE A 82 -7.54 -26.34 -7.19
CA ILE A 82 -7.88 -25.77 -5.88
C ILE A 82 -8.54 -24.39 -6.05
N ARG A 83 -8.05 -23.56 -6.98
CA ARG A 83 -8.63 -22.24 -7.26
C ARG A 83 -10.06 -22.36 -7.75
N ILE A 84 -10.29 -23.19 -8.77
CA ILE A 84 -11.61 -23.46 -9.34
C ILE A 84 -12.56 -24.03 -8.27
N GLN A 85 -12.08 -24.95 -7.42
CA GLN A 85 -12.90 -25.52 -6.36
C GLN A 85 -13.37 -24.47 -5.36
N LYS A 86 -12.48 -23.56 -4.95
CA LYS A 86 -12.84 -22.44 -4.05
C LYS A 86 -13.86 -21.50 -4.68
N GLU A 87 -13.71 -21.19 -5.98
CA GLU A 87 -14.66 -20.34 -6.71
C GLU A 87 -16.06 -20.99 -6.75
N ILE A 88 -16.13 -22.30 -6.98
CA ILE A 88 -17.40 -23.06 -6.96
C ILE A 88 -18.01 -23.04 -5.55
N GLU A 89 -17.22 -23.32 -4.51
CA GLU A 89 -17.67 -23.31 -3.12
C GLU A 89 -18.21 -21.92 -2.71
N GLU A 90 -17.49 -20.85 -3.06
CA GLU A 90 -17.91 -19.47 -2.81
C GLU A 90 -19.20 -19.12 -3.57
N GLU A 91 -19.34 -19.55 -4.83
CA GLU A 91 -20.55 -19.30 -5.61
C GLU A 91 -21.76 -20.04 -5.00
N GLU A 92 -21.59 -21.26 -4.51
CA GLU A 92 -22.63 -22.00 -3.80
C GLU A 92 -23.04 -21.33 -2.49
N GLU A 93 -22.07 -20.87 -1.70
CA GLU A 93 -22.33 -20.12 -0.46
C GLU A 93 -23.05 -18.81 -0.75
N ASN A 94 -22.63 -18.07 -1.77
CA ASN A 94 -23.29 -16.84 -2.20
C ASN A 94 -24.72 -17.09 -2.68
N LYS A 95 -24.96 -18.19 -3.43
CA LYS A 95 -26.32 -18.61 -3.82
C LYS A 95 -27.18 -18.94 -2.60
N LYS A 96 -26.65 -19.66 -1.60
CA LYS A 96 -27.34 -19.97 -0.34
C LYS A 96 -27.65 -18.70 0.46
N ALA A 97 -26.68 -17.80 0.59
CA ALA A 97 -26.81 -16.53 1.30
C ALA A 97 -27.85 -15.61 0.62
N ARG A 98 -27.88 -15.55 -0.72
CA ARG A 98 -28.88 -14.77 -1.46
C ARG A 98 -30.30 -15.27 -1.20
N LYS A 99 -30.52 -16.58 -1.31
CA LYS A 99 -31.83 -17.20 -0.99
C LYS A 99 -32.26 -16.90 0.46
N LEU A 100 -31.33 -16.98 1.41
CA LEU A 100 -31.62 -16.68 2.81
C LEU A 100 -31.97 -15.20 3.03
N ARG A 101 -31.29 -14.27 2.34
CA ARG A 101 -31.61 -12.82 2.38
C ARG A 101 -33.00 -12.54 1.81
N GLU A 102 -33.32 -13.10 0.65
CA GLU A 102 -34.63 -12.98 0.02
C GLU A 102 -35.75 -13.51 0.95
N GLN A 103 -35.54 -14.66 1.60
CA GLN A 103 -36.49 -15.20 2.58
C GLN A 103 -36.66 -14.29 3.81
N ARG A 104 -35.56 -13.73 4.34
CA ARG A 104 -35.61 -12.79 5.48
C ARG A 104 -36.36 -11.51 5.13
N GLU A 105 -36.12 -10.96 3.94
CA GLU A 105 -36.79 -9.76 3.47
C GLU A 105 -38.28 -9.99 3.28
N GLN A 106 -38.68 -11.13 2.70
CA GLN A 106 -40.10 -11.51 2.59
C GLN A 106 -40.76 -11.64 3.96
N MET A 107 -40.11 -12.30 4.93
CA MET A 107 -40.62 -12.41 6.30
C MET A 107 -40.72 -11.04 6.99
N GLU A 108 -39.77 -10.14 6.77
CA GLU A 108 -39.80 -8.79 7.33
C GLU A 108 -40.93 -7.94 6.74
N ILE A 109 -41.14 -8.01 5.42
CA ILE A 109 -42.27 -7.34 4.75
C ILE A 109 -43.59 -7.86 5.31
N GLN A 110 -43.77 -9.18 5.40
CA GLN A 110 -44.97 -9.79 5.99
C GLN A 110 -45.19 -9.34 7.44
N ARG A 111 -44.14 -9.28 8.26
CA ARG A 111 -44.21 -8.82 9.65
C ARG A 111 -44.57 -7.33 9.74
N LYS A 112 -44.01 -6.48 8.88
CA LYS A 112 -44.36 -5.04 8.82
C LYS A 112 -45.80 -4.82 8.40
N GLU A 113 -46.32 -5.61 7.46
CA GLU A 113 -47.74 -5.57 7.07
C GLU A 113 -48.67 -6.02 8.21
N GLN A 114 -48.33 -7.10 8.92
CA GLN A 114 -49.06 -7.53 10.11
C GLN A 114 -49.10 -6.44 11.18
N LEU A 115 -47.94 -5.85 11.52
CA LEU A 115 -47.86 -4.74 12.48
C LEU A 115 -48.66 -3.51 12.03
N ARG A 116 -48.65 -3.17 10.73
CA ARG A 116 -49.47 -2.06 10.21
C ARG A 116 -50.97 -2.33 10.40
N LYS A 117 -51.43 -3.55 10.13
CA LYS A 117 -52.83 -3.95 10.34
C LYS A 117 -53.21 -3.88 11.82
N GLU A 118 -52.36 -4.41 12.72
CA GLU A 118 -52.58 -4.33 14.17
C GLU A 118 -52.61 -2.88 14.67
N MET A 119 -51.73 -2.02 14.18
CA MET A 119 -51.70 -0.60 14.55
C MET A 119 -52.94 0.14 14.04
N GLU A 120 -53.43 -0.18 12.83
CA GLU A 120 -54.66 0.39 12.29
C GLU A 120 -55.89 -0.07 13.09
N GLU A 121 -55.94 -1.33 13.51
CA GLU A 121 -56.97 -1.85 14.42
C GLU A 121 -56.93 -1.14 15.79
N LYS A 122 -55.75 -1.03 16.41
CA LYS A 122 -55.56 -0.31 17.68
C LYS A 122 -55.88 1.19 17.55
N GLN A 123 -55.59 1.80 16.41
CA GLN A 123 -55.94 3.21 16.17
C GLN A 123 -57.45 3.41 16.00
N LYS A 124 -58.15 2.48 15.34
CA LYS A 124 -59.62 2.45 15.29
C LYS A 124 -60.21 2.27 16.70
N GLU A 125 -59.64 1.37 17.51
CA GLU A 125 -60.05 1.16 18.90
C GLU A 125 -59.79 2.40 19.78
N LEU A 126 -58.64 3.06 19.63
CA LEU A 126 -58.28 4.28 20.37
C LEU A 126 -59.15 5.48 19.96
N SER A 127 -59.52 5.58 18.68
CA SER A 127 -60.41 6.64 18.17
C SER A 127 -61.83 6.58 18.74
N LEU A 128 -62.24 5.43 19.29
CA LEU A 128 -63.52 5.25 19.99
C LEU A 128 -63.46 5.67 21.48
N LEU A 129 -62.27 5.89 22.05
CA LEU A 129 -62.05 6.04 23.49
C LEU A 129 -61.62 7.45 23.97
N THR A 130 -61.40 8.43 23.08
CA THR A 130 -60.86 9.76 23.49
C THR A 130 -61.85 10.92 23.31
N ILE A 131 -62.61 11.22 24.36
CA ILE A 131 -63.18 12.54 24.67
C ILE A 131 -62.49 13.06 25.96
N THR A 132 -61.90 14.26 25.87
CA THR A 132 -61.14 15.03 26.89
C THR A 132 -59.78 14.42 27.29
N VAL A 133 -58.66 15.15 27.34
CA VAL A 133 -58.36 16.35 28.13
C VAL A 133 -57.20 17.12 27.50
N SER A 134 -57.27 18.45 27.60
CA SER A 134 -56.20 19.42 27.31
C SER A 134 -55.09 19.36 28.35
N THR A 135 -53.81 19.32 27.96
CA THR A 135 -52.70 19.74 28.82
C THR A 135 -51.45 20.13 28.01
N HIS A 136 -50.99 21.34 28.33
CA HIS A 136 -49.74 22.05 28.03
C HIS A 136 -48.59 21.38 27.27
N ASN A 137 -48.10 22.15 26.29
CA ASN A 137 -46.82 22.02 25.59
C ASN A 137 -45.65 22.42 26.53
N PRO A 138 -44.59 21.61 26.71
CA PRO A 138 -43.41 22.00 27.48
C PRO A 138 -42.53 23.00 26.71
N PHE A 139 -41.82 23.85 27.45
CA PHE A 139 -40.96 24.90 26.94
C PHE A 139 -39.78 24.36 26.11
N ALA A 140 -39.42 25.11 25.07
CA ALA A 140 -38.24 24.87 24.24
C ALA A 140 -36.94 24.99 25.05
N PRO A 141 -35.90 24.19 24.74
CA PRO A 141 -34.65 24.23 25.46
C PRO A 141 -33.92 25.56 25.22
N ILE A 142 -33.35 26.09 26.29
CA ILE A 142 -32.52 27.30 26.33
C ILE A 142 -31.28 27.08 25.46
N GLN A 143 -31.14 27.88 24.40
CA GLN A 143 -29.90 27.97 23.65
C GLN A 143 -28.88 28.76 24.48
N VAL A 144 -27.89 28.05 25.03
CA VAL A 144 -26.71 28.69 25.63
C VAL A 144 -25.87 29.25 24.50
N THR A 145 -25.92 30.57 24.32
CA THR A 145 -24.96 31.31 23.52
C THR A 145 -23.66 31.38 24.30
N VAL A 146 -22.76 30.43 24.04
CA VAL A 146 -21.35 30.58 24.44
C VAL A 146 -20.73 31.57 23.45
N ALA A 147 -20.35 32.74 23.97
CA ALA A 147 -19.53 33.70 23.24
C ALA A 147 -18.28 32.99 22.70
N PRO A 148 -17.84 33.21 21.45
CA PRO A 148 -16.68 32.53 20.95
C PRO A 148 -15.45 33.05 21.69
N SER A 149 -14.81 32.18 22.48
CA SER A 149 -13.36 32.24 22.52
C SER A 149 -12.92 32.26 21.06
N ILE A 150 -12.13 33.25 20.65
CA ILE A 150 -11.54 33.29 19.30
C ILE A 150 -10.47 32.20 19.29
N GLU A 151 -10.90 30.94 19.41
CA GLU A 151 -10.07 29.78 19.17
C GLU A 151 -9.86 29.71 17.68
N ARG A 152 -8.59 29.62 17.28
CA ARG A 152 -8.24 29.44 15.88
C ARG A 152 -9.04 28.24 15.34
N PRO A 153 -9.66 28.35 14.16
CA PRO A 153 -10.47 27.26 13.63
C PRO A 153 -9.65 25.97 13.54
N VAL A 154 -10.28 24.82 13.83
CA VAL A 154 -9.61 23.51 13.79
C VAL A 154 -9.15 23.20 12.37
N CYS A 155 -7.96 22.63 12.24
CA CYS A 155 -7.42 22.24 10.94
C CYS A 155 -8.18 21.04 10.40
N SER A 156 -8.99 21.25 9.36
CA SER A 156 -9.72 20.19 8.67
C SER A 156 -8.84 19.07 8.11
N PHE A 157 -7.59 19.37 7.72
CA PHE A 157 -6.65 18.35 7.22
C PHE A 157 -6.17 17.47 8.35
N TYR A 158 -5.64 18.07 9.42
CA TYR A 158 -5.19 17.34 10.60
C TYR A 158 -6.32 16.53 11.26
N LEU A 159 -7.52 17.11 11.36
CA LEU A 159 -8.69 16.41 11.92
C LEU A 159 -9.06 15.14 11.13
N LYS A 160 -8.86 15.13 9.81
CA LYS A 160 -9.21 14.00 8.96
C LYS A 160 -8.12 12.94 8.89
N THR A 161 -6.86 13.36 8.81
CA THR A 161 -5.74 12.45 8.50
C THR A 161 -4.70 12.36 9.62
N GLY A 162 -4.78 13.16 10.67
CA GLY A 162 -3.73 13.25 11.70
C GLY A 162 -2.44 13.93 11.21
N VAL A 163 -2.41 14.47 9.99
CA VAL A 163 -1.23 15.14 9.39
C VAL A 163 -1.64 16.38 8.61
N CYS A 164 -0.76 17.39 8.60
CA CYS A 164 -0.97 18.63 7.89
C CYS A 164 0.31 19.06 7.19
N ARG A 165 0.22 19.53 5.94
CA ARG A 165 1.39 20.05 5.19
C ARG A 165 2.18 21.16 5.90
N TYR A 166 1.55 21.87 6.84
CA TYR A 166 2.18 22.96 7.59
C TYR A 166 2.72 22.53 8.95
N ASN A 167 2.40 21.31 9.44
CA ASN A 167 2.77 20.83 10.78
C ASN A 167 2.57 21.91 11.86
N GLU A 168 3.60 22.23 12.66
CA GLU A 168 3.56 23.25 13.70
C GLU A 168 3.38 24.68 13.19
N ARG A 169 3.63 24.93 11.89
CA ARG A 169 3.45 26.25 11.25
C ARG A 169 2.03 26.50 10.78
N CYS A 170 1.10 25.59 11.05
CA CYS A 170 -0.29 25.74 10.66
C CYS A 170 -0.96 26.88 11.43
N HIS A 171 -1.67 27.75 10.73
CA HIS A 171 -2.49 28.82 11.33
C HIS A 171 -3.76 28.33 12.04
N ARG A 172 -4.09 27.05 11.87
CA ARG A 172 -5.27 26.37 12.42
C ARG A 172 -4.84 25.43 13.54
N THR A 173 -5.75 25.13 14.46
CA THR A 173 -5.45 24.30 15.63
C THR A 173 -5.33 22.81 15.26
N HIS A 174 -4.28 22.15 15.77
CA HIS A 174 -4.06 20.70 15.67
C HIS A 174 -4.26 20.05 17.04
N ASN A 175 -5.36 19.31 17.20
CA ASN A 175 -5.68 18.62 18.45
C ASN A 175 -4.99 17.25 18.47
N LYS A 176 -3.73 17.20 18.94
CA LYS A 176 -2.99 15.95 19.11
C LYS A 176 -3.59 15.16 20.28
N PRO A 177 -4.09 13.94 20.07
CA PRO A 177 -4.62 13.13 21.16
C PRO A 177 -3.48 12.47 21.94
N ASP A 178 -3.68 12.25 23.24
CA ASP A 178 -2.68 11.61 24.11
C ASP A 178 -2.55 10.11 23.85
N ILE A 179 -3.64 9.36 23.98
CA ILE A 179 -3.72 7.92 23.71
C ILE A 179 -4.98 7.67 22.90
N THR A 180 -4.82 6.99 21.78
CA THR A 180 -5.93 6.49 20.95
C THR A 180 -5.64 5.06 20.53
N ASN A 181 -6.63 4.39 19.96
CA ASN A 181 -6.42 3.08 19.34
C ASN A 181 -5.76 3.14 17.96
N THR A 182 -5.38 4.33 17.45
CA THR A 182 -4.82 4.47 16.10
C THR A 182 -3.44 5.09 16.15
N LEU A 183 -2.46 4.38 15.59
CA LEU A 183 -1.09 4.85 15.41
C LEU A 183 -0.84 5.28 13.97
N LEU A 184 -0.02 6.31 13.83
CA LEU A 184 0.61 6.74 12.60
C LEU A 184 2.12 6.50 12.71
N ALA A 185 2.66 5.58 11.93
CA ALA A 185 4.09 5.46 11.68
C ALA A 185 4.48 6.36 10.50
N VAL A 186 5.17 7.46 10.80
CA VAL A 186 5.47 8.52 9.83
C VAL A 186 6.56 8.04 8.86
N ASN A 187 6.31 8.17 7.55
CA ASN A 187 7.28 7.87 6.49
C ASN A 187 7.95 6.48 6.61
N MET A 188 7.22 5.48 7.12
CA MET A 188 7.75 4.14 7.35
C MET A 188 7.92 3.37 6.03
N TYR A 189 6.94 3.47 5.12
CA TYR A 189 7.04 2.93 3.77
C TYR A 189 7.88 3.85 2.88
N SER A 190 8.82 3.28 2.14
CA SER A 190 9.58 3.99 1.11
C SER A 190 9.82 3.02 -0.03
N ASN A 191 9.65 3.49 -1.26
CA ASN A 191 10.12 2.79 -2.45
C ASN A 191 11.27 3.57 -3.09
N PHE A 192 11.93 2.96 -4.07
CA PHE A 192 13.08 3.54 -4.77
C PHE A 192 12.72 4.92 -5.36
N GLU A 193 11.63 5.06 -6.10
CA GLU A 193 11.15 6.36 -6.61
C GLU A 193 10.98 7.45 -5.53
N MET A 194 10.49 7.10 -4.33
CA MET A 194 10.30 8.06 -3.24
C MET A 194 11.63 8.58 -2.66
N GLN A 195 12.73 7.85 -2.84
CA GLN A 195 14.06 8.23 -2.35
C GLN A 195 14.85 9.12 -3.34
N TYR A 196 14.69 8.95 -4.65
CA TYR A 196 15.51 9.67 -5.65
C TYR A 196 14.95 11.03 -6.10
N GLY A 197 13.77 11.43 -5.63
CA GLY A 197 13.22 12.77 -5.91
C GLY A 197 13.90 13.92 -5.16
N LEU A 198 15.09 13.72 -4.58
CA LEU A 198 15.74 14.71 -3.70
C LEU A 198 17.12 15.21 -4.13
N ASP A 199 17.93 14.50 -4.94
CA ASP A 199 19.36 14.91 -5.03
C ASP A 199 20.07 14.96 -6.39
N ASP A 200 19.61 14.38 -7.50
CA ASP A 200 20.44 14.41 -8.72
C ASP A 200 19.68 14.74 -10.01
N GLU A 201 19.99 15.91 -10.57
CA GLU A 201 19.59 16.43 -11.89
C GLU A 201 20.14 15.61 -13.08
N TYR A 202 20.66 14.40 -12.84
CA TYR A 202 21.47 13.61 -13.78
C TYR A 202 20.99 12.17 -14.02
N ASP A 203 19.76 11.81 -13.65
CA ASP A 203 19.26 10.45 -13.92
C ASP A 203 17.76 10.38 -14.22
N PHE A 204 17.35 11.01 -15.32
CA PHE A 204 15.97 11.02 -15.80
C PHE A 204 15.52 9.66 -16.41
N ASP A 205 16.46 8.73 -16.65
CA ASP A 205 16.19 7.44 -17.31
C ASP A 205 15.94 6.25 -16.36
N ILE A 206 16.31 6.33 -15.08
CA ILE A 206 16.08 5.22 -14.12
C ILE A 206 14.61 5.10 -13.69
N GLY A 207 13.85 6.19 -13.74
CA GLY A 207 12.43 6.18 -13.34
C GLY A 207 11.47 5.57 -14.38
N LEU A 208 11.95 5.26 -15.59
CA LEU A 208 11.15 4.73 -16.70
C LEU A 208 11.28 3.20 -16.87
N GLU A 209 12.16 2.54 -16.11
CA GLU A 209 12.40 1.08 -16.22
C GLU A 209 11.56 0.22 -15.26
N PHE A 210 10.83 0.83 -14.32
CA PHE A 210 10.01 0.10 -13.36
C PHE A 210 8.57 -0.02 -13.86
N GLU A 211 8.20 -1.20 -14.35
CA GLU A 211 6.81 -1.55 -14.61
C GLU A 211 6.00 -1.49 -13.30
N ASP A 212 4.73 -1.05 -13.36
CA ASP A 212 3.81 -1.00 -12.21
C ASP A 212 3.77 -2.32 -11.40
N SER A 213 4.09 -3.43 -12.06
CA SER A 213 4.29 -4.76 -11.47
C SER A 213 5.36 -4.78 -10.36
N GLU A 214 6.55 -4.24 -10.62
CA GLU A 214 7.66 -4.26 -9.65
C GLU A 214 7.37 -3.33 -8.45
N ARG A 215 6.66 -2.23 -8.68
CA ARG A 215 6.17 -1.36 -7.60
C ARG A 215 5.23 -2.10 -6.66
N TYR A 216 4.34 -2.92 -7.21
CA TYR A 216 3.40 -3.70 -6.43
C TYR A 216 4.09 -4.85 -5.67
N GLU A 217 5.07 -5.52 -6.28
CA GLU A 217 5.91 -6.53 -5.58
C GLU A 217 6.65 -5.92 -4.39
N ASN A 218 7.33 -4.78 -4.59
CA ASN A 218 8.01 -4.06 -3.51
C ASN A 218 7.05 -3.64 -2.38
N PHE A 219 5.82 -3.23 -2.73
CA PHE A 219 4.79 -2.94 -1.75
C PHE A 219 4.34 -4.18 -0.99
N LYS A 220 4.18 -5.32 -1.66
CA LYS A 220 3.82 -6.59 -1.01
C LYS A 220 4.90 -7.03 -0.04
N ASP A 221 6.17 -6.96 -0.43
CA ASP A 221 7.29 -7.30 0.45
C ASP A 221 7.28 -6.45 1.72
N PHE A 222 7.11 -5.13 1.57
CA PHE A 222 6.92 -4.23 2.71
C PHE A 222 5.70 -4.62 3.56
N TYR A 223 4.56 -4.87 2.92
CA TYR A 223 3.31 -5.17 3.62
C TYR A 223 3.42 -6.46 4.44
N TYR A 224 3.99 -7.52 3.86
CA TYR A 224 4.15 -8.82 4.51
C TYR A 224 5.27 -8.85 5.55
N ASP A 225 6.26 -7.96 5.47
CA ASP A 225 7.26 -7.79 6.52
C ASP A 225 6.70 -6.98 7.71
N VAL A 226 5.96 -5.91 7.42
CA VAL A 226 5.55 -4.94 8.45
C VAL A 226 4.25 -5.32 9.16
N LEU A 227 3.24 -5.83 8.45
CA LEU A 227 1.95 -6.15 9.08
C LEU A 227 2.09 -7.12 10.27
N PRO A 228 2.80 -8.25 10.15
CA PRO A 228 2.95 -9.19 11.27
C PRO A 228 3.65 -8.57 12.48
N GLU A 229 4.58 -7.64 12.26
CA GLU A 229 5.27 -6.93 13.35
C GLU A 229 4.31 -6.06 14.18
N PHE A 230 3.29 -5.46 13.55
CA PHE A 230 2.25 -4.72 14.26
C PHE A 230 1.21 -5.65 14.92
N GLU A 231 0.91 -6.81 14.32
CA GLU A 231 -0.04 -7.79 14.86
C GLU A 231 0.43 -8.40 16.19
N ARG A 232 1.74 -8.40 16.46
CA ARG A 232 2.34 -8.86 17.72
C ARG A 232 1.79 -8.13 18.96
N PHE A 233 1.29 -6.91 18.80
CA PHE A 233 0.78 -6.09 19.91
C PHE A 233 -0.72 -6.21 20.13
N GLY A 234 -1.46 -6.77 19.17
CA GLY A 234 -2.91 -6.89 19.26
C GLY A 234 -3.62 -6.99 17.92
N ARG A 235 -4.94 -7.15 18.00
CA ARG A 235 -5.79 -7.25 16.81
C ARG A 235 -5.83 -5.92 16.07
N ILE A 236 -5.45 -5.94 14.79
CA ILE A 236 -5.53 -4.80 13.89
C ILE A 236 -6.93 -4.77 13.26
N ILE A 237 -7.61 -3.65 13.40
CA ILE A 237 -8.89 -3.35 12.74
C ILE A 237 -8.66 -2.75 11.36
N MET A 238 -7.69 -1.84 11.22
CA MET A 238 -7.33 -1.23 9.94
C MET A 238 -5.83 -1.06 9.82
N PHE A 239 -5.29 -1.45 8.66
CA PHE A 239 -3.91 -1.20 8.27
C PHE A 239 -3.92 -0.48 6.92
N LYS A 240 -3.36 0.74 6.84
CA LYS A 240 -3.36 1.57 5.63
C LYS A 240 -1.99 2.17 5.39
N VAL A 241 -1.49 2.03 4.16
CA VAL A 241 -0.20 2.59 3.74
C VAL A 241 -0.44 3.66 2.70
N CYS A 242 0.15 4.83 2.88
CA CYS A 242 0.02 5.97 1.99
C CYS A 242 1.07 5.94 0.87
N SER A 243 0.61 5.87 -0.38
CA SER A 243 1.43 6.07 -1.58
C SER A 243 1.32 7.50 -2.13
N ASN A 244 1.21 8.51 -1.25
CA ASN A 244 1.14 9.91 -1.64
C ASN A 244 2.52 10.45 -2.06
N SER A 245 2.56 11.36 -3.04
CA SER A 245 3.80 12.05 -3.42
C SER A 245 4.20 13.15 -2.44
N GLU A 246 3.23 13.77 -1.76
CA GLU A 246 3.48 14.90 -0.85
C GLU A 246 4.18 14.48 0.45
N ILE A 247 5.22 15.21 0.85
CA ILE A 247 6.13 14.84 1.95
C ILE A 247 5.44 14.58 3.30
N HIS A 248 4.31 15.22 3.57
CA HIS A 248 3.58 15.12 4.83
C HIS A 248 2.67 13.88 4.90
N LEU A 249 2.42 13.20 3.77
CA LEU A 249 1.61 11.98 3.67
C LEU A 249 2.38 10.79 3.11
N ARG A 250 3.46 11.05 2.37
CA ARG A 250 4.29 10.05 1.71
C ARG A 250 4.77 8.99 2.70
N GLY A 251 4.50 7.73 2.40
CA GLY A 251 5.03 6.60 3.17
C GLY A 251 4.41 6.40 4.54
N ASN A 252 3.41 7.19 4.92
CA ASN A 252 2.75 7.06 6.21
C ASN A 252 1.99 5.74 6.33
N VAL A 253 2.12 5.06 7.46
CA VAL A 253 1.41 3.83 7.77
C VAL A 253 0.48 4.08 8.95
N TYR A 254 -0.81 3.86 8.75
CA TYR A 254 -1.81 3.95 9.80
C TYR A 254 -2.20 2.56 10.27
N VAL A 255 -2.21 2.37 11.57
CA VAL A 255 -2.56 1.11 12.23
C VAL A 255 -3.57 1.38 13.32
N GLN A 256 -4.81 0.94 13.10
CA GLN A 256 -5.86 0.98 14.11
C GLN A 256 -5.98 -0.37 14.78
N TYR A 257 -5.82 -0.38 16.10
CA TYR A 257 -6.03 -1.52 16.96
C TYR A 257 -7.47 -1.60 17.47
N GLU A 258 -7.87 -2.77 17.94
CA GLU A 258 -9.15 -2.99 18.60
C GLU A 258 -9.26 -2.19 19.90
N THR A 259 -8.15 -2.04 20.63
CA THR A 259 -8.11 -1.30 21.90
C THR A 259 -6.98 -0.26 21.93
N ASP A 260 -7.16 0.77 22.73
CA ASP A 260 -6.13 1.79 23.04
C ASP A 260 -4.92 1.19 23.77
N TYR A 261 -5.13 0.19 24.62
CA TYR A 261 -4.06 -0.53 25.30
C TYR A 261 -3.09 -1.21 24.33
N GLN A 262 -3.60 -1.91 23.32
CA GLN A 262 -2.78 -2.55 22.28
C GLN A 262 -1.96 -1.51 21.50
N ALA A 263 -2.59 -0.39 21.12
CA ALA A 263 -1.91 0.73 20.47
C ALA A 263 -0.82 1.34 21.36
N MET A 264 -1.05 1.46 22.67
CA MET A 264 -0.04 1.93 23.62
C MET A 264 1.16 0.98 23.74
N GLN A 265 0.92 -0.34 23.74
CA GLN A 265 2.02 -1.31 23.74
C GLN A 265 2.87 -1.22 22.47
N ALA A 266 2.21 -1.15 21.31
CA ALA A 266 2.87 -0.96 20.02
C ALA A 266 3.68 0.35 19.99
N TYR A 267 3.09 1.47 20.44
CA TYR A 267 3.75 2.77 20.49
C TYR A 267 5.05 2.73 21.30
N LYS A 268 5.02 2.12 22.49
CA LYS A 268 6.20 2.03 23.37
C LYS A 268 7.31 1.17 22.75
N ALA A 269 6.94 0.06 22.12
CA ALA A 269 7.90 -0.89 21.57
C ALA A 269 8.47 -0.47 20.21
N LEU A 270 7.67 0.17 19.35
CA LEU A 270 8.07 0.49 17.98
C LEU A 270 8.89 1.77 17.90
N ASN A 271 8.64 2.77 18.76
CA ASN A 271 9.43 4.00 18.81
C ASN A 271 10.91 3.79 19.20
N THR A 272 11.29 2.60 19.65
CA THR A 272 12.67 2.22 19.95
C THR A 272 13.30 1.31 18.89
N ARG A 273 12.61 1.07 17.76
CA ARG A 273 13.05 0.14 16.71
C ARG A 273 13.43 0.87 15.43
N TYR A 274 14.13 0.13 14.57
CA TYR A 274 14.56 0.58 13.25
C TYR A 274 13.95 -0.30 12.17
N TYR A 275 13.62 0.30 11.03
CA TYR A 275 13.17 -0.36 9.81
C TYR A 275 13.92 0.25 8.63
N ALA A 276 14.55 -0.59 7.80
CA ALA A 276 15.33 -0.16 6.63
C ALA A 276 16.34 0.99 6.94
N GLY A 277 17.06 0.89 8.07
CA GLY A 277 18.06 1.87 8.49
C GLY A 277 17.51 3.18 9.07
N ARG A 278 16.18 3.34 9.19
CA ARG A 278 15.54 4.52 9.79
C ARG A 278 14.81 4.14 11.08
N MET A 279 14.82 5.03 12.06
CA MET A 279 14.06 4.83 13.30
C MET A 279 12.57 4.94 13.01
N VAL A 280 11.78 4.00 13.53
CA VAL A 280 10.32 4.04 13.38
C VAL A 280 9.77 5.13 14.29
N GLN A 281 8.96 6.03 13.74
CA GLN A 281 8.34 7.14 14.47
C GLN A 281 6.82 6.97 14.50
N CYS A 282 6.32 6.42 15.60
CA CYS A 282 4.90 6.25 15.85
C CYS A 282 4.33 7.44 16.62
N GLN A 283 3.14 7.90 16.23
CA GLN A 283 2.38 8.94 16.91
C GLN A 283 0.91 8.51 17.04
N PHE A 284 0.24 8.89 18.14
CA PHE A 284 -1.19 8.70 18.25
C PHE A 284 -1.94 9.67 17.35
N VAL A 285 -2.93 9.16 16.62
CA VAL A 285 -3.81 9.97 15.79
C VAL A 285 -5.26 9.59 16.05
N ASN A 286 -6.18 10.52 15.77
CA ASN A 286 -7.60 10.22 15.77
C ASN A 286 -8.11 10.32 14.34
N ILE A 287 -8.57 9.19 13.79
CA ILE A 287 -9.19 9.13 12.46
C ILE A 287 -10.70 8.91 12.65
N PRO A 288 -11.52 9.98 12.63
CA PRO A 288 -12.94 9.87 12.93
C PRO A 288 -13.70 9.06 11.87
N SER A 289 -13.20 9.05 10.64
CA SER A 289 -13.76 8.24 9.55
C SER A 289 -12.71 7.96 8.47
N TRP A 290 -12.45 6.68 8.22
CA TRP A 290 -11.58 6.26 7.12
C TRP A 290 -12.08 6.70 5.75
N SER A 291 -13.40 6.71 5.53
CA SER A 291 -13.95 7.15 4.24
C SER A 291 -13.73 8.64 3.98
N ALA A 292 -13.60 9.45 5.04
CA ALA A 292 -13.29 10.87 4.93
C ALA A 292 -11.76 11.15 4.84
N ALA A 293 -10.94 10.22 5.31
CA ALA A 293 -9.48 10.31 5.29
C ALA A 293 -8.87 9.82 3.96
N ILE A 294 -9.54 8.88 3.28
CA ILE A 294 -9.08 8.31 2.01
C ILE A 294 -9.50 9.22 0.83
N CYS A 295 -8.57 9.44 -0.10
CA CYS A 295 -8.86 10.21 -1.32
C CYS A 295 -9.93 9.51 -2.17
N GLY A 296 -11.02 10.22 -2.49
CA GLY A 296 -12.13 9.68 -3.29
C GLY A 296 -11.81 9.34 -4.75
N LYS A 297 -10.58 9.59 -5.22
CA LYS A 297 -10.17 9.27 -6.61
C LYS A 297 -9.73 7.81 -6.82
N HIS A 298 -9.45 7.04 -5.77
CA HIS A 298 -8.98 5.64 -5.87
C HIS A 298 -10.07 4.62 -5.54
N LYS A 299 -11.24 4.70 -6.19
CA LYS A 299 -12.29 3.69 -6.02
C LYS A 299 -12.18 2.48 -6.95
N ASN A 300 -11.27 2.47 -7.93
CA ASN A 300 -11.13 1.37 -8.91
C ASN A 300 -9.66 1.07 -9.26
N CYS A 301 -8.89 0.49 -8.34
CA CYS A 301 -7.68 -0.29 -8.62
C CYS A 301 -7.55 -1.35 -7.53
#